data_AF-A0A0G1ZU18-F1
#
_entry.id   AF-A0A0G1ZU18-F1
#
_cell.length_a   1.000
_cell.length_b   1.000
_cell.length_c   1.000
_cell.angle_alpha   90.00
_cell.angle_beta   90.00
_cell.angle_gamma   90.00
#
_symmetry.space_group_name_H-M   'P 1'
#
loop_
_entity.id
_entity.type
_entity.pdbx_description
1 polymer ?
#
loop_
_entity_poly.entity_id
_entity_poly.type
_entity_poly.pdbx_seq_one_letter_code
_entity_poly.pdbx_strand_id
1 'polypeptide(L)'
;MLDQNLHNCFTIDLRGQIMKFLQRTLADVVWIVHFLVIVLVLFGWLIPSMWYYYMSVVAGALLSELFLGHCFLSKWEFDMRKKINPQLDYDYSYASYYTYKFTHQHLSPRFLGGTGMVFTTLSLVINVYFKFIF
;
A
#
# COMPACT_ATOMS: atom_id res chain seq x y z
N MET A 1 44.72 -17.05 -9.13
CA MET A 1 43.44 -17.78 -9.12
C MET A 1 42.69 -17.65 -7.79
N LEU A 2 43.34 -17.66 -6.62
CA LEU A 2 42.65 -17.50 -5.32
C LEU A 2 42.04 -16.08 -5.12
N ASP A 3 42.78 -15.06 -5.53
CA ASP A 3 42.40 -13.64 -5.42
C ASP A 3 41.14 -13.28 -6.23
N GLN A 4 41.06 -13.72 -7.48
CA GLN A 4 39.89 -13.50 -8.35
C GLN A 4 38.60 -14.14 -7.79
N ASN A 5 38.70 -15.28 -7.11
CA ASN A 5 37.54 -15.94 -6.49
C ASN A 5 37.06 -15.19 -5.24
N LEU A 6 37.98 -14.64 -4.43
CA LEU A 6 37.64 -13.80 -3.28
C LEU A 6 36.97 -12.49 -3.70
N HIS A 7 37.50 -11.82 -4.73
CA HIS A 7 36.91 -10.58 -5.26
C HIS A 7 35.52 -10.82 -5.87
N ASN A 8 35.32 -11.95 -6.56
CA ASN A 8 34.01 -12.33 -7.10
C ASN A 8 33.02 -12.67 -5.98
N CYS A 9 33.44 -13.36 -4.91
CA CYS A 9 32.58 -13.66 -3.78
C CYS A 9 32.14 -12.38 -3.03
N PHE A 10 33.07 -11.46 -2.78
CA PHE A 10 32.79 -10.19 -2.11
C PHE A 10 31.85 -9.28 -2.92
N THR A 11 32.02 -9.22 -4.25
CA THR A 11 31.15 -8.43 -5.12
C THR A 11 29.74 -9.00 -5.25
N ILE A 12 29.57 -10.33 -5.20
CA ILE A 12 28.26 -10.99 -5.18
C ILE A 12 27.52 -10.71 -3.86
N ASP A 13 28.22 -10.78 -2.72
CA ASP A 13 27.62 -10.52 -1.41
C ASP A 13 27.24 -9.04 -1.25
N LEU A 14 28.12 -8.11 -1.65
CA LEU A 14 27.85 -6.67 -1.63
C LEU A 14 26.66 -6.32 -2.54
N ARG A 15 26.59 -6.88 -3.76
CA ARG A 15 25.45 -6.68 -4.68
C ARG A 15 24.15 -7.22 -4.09
N GLY A 16 24.21 -8.37 -3.41
CA GLY A 16 23.09 -8.97 -2.70
C GLY A 16 22.58 -8.07 -1.56
N GLN A 17 23.49 -7.54 -0.73
CA GLN A 17 23.14 -6.61 0.34
C GLN A 17 22.54 -5.29 -0.18
N ILE A 18 23.14 -4.69 -1.21
CA ILE A 18 22.63 -3.46 -1.83
C ILE A 18 21.23 -3.68 -2.41
N MET A 19 20.99 -4.80 -3.09
CA MET A 19 19.67 -5.12 -3.63
C MET A 19 18.61 -5.26 -2.53
N LYS A 20 18.94 -5.95 -1.43
CA LYS A 20 18.05 -6.07 -0.27
C LYS A 20 17.78 -4.71 0.37
N PHE A 21 18.79 -3.84 0.46
CA PHE A 21 18.64 -2.48 0.98
C PHE A 21 17.70 -1.65 0.10
N LEU A 22 17.91 -1.64 -1.22
CA LEU A 22 17.06 -0.93 -2.17
C LEU A 22 15.61 -1.41 -2.12
N GLN A 23 15.39 -2.74 -2.10
CA GLN A 23 14.05 -3.31 -1.99
C GLN A 23 13.37 -2.90 -0.67
N ARG A 24 14.13 -2.83 0.42
CA ARG A 24 13.61 -2.40 1.72
C ARG A 24 13.21 -0.93 1.69
N THR A 25 14.07 -0.07 1.17
CA THR A 25 13.79 1.37 1.03
C THR A 25 12.57 1.61 0.15
N LEU A 26 12.45 0.90 -0.98
CA LEU A 26 11.28 0.99 -1.85
C LEU A 26 10.00 0.54 -1.13
N ALA A 27 10.05 -0.58 -0.41
CA ALA A 27 8.90 -1.06 0.37
C ALA A 27 8.47 -0.02 1.43
N ASP A 28 9.44 0.62 2.10
CA ASP A 28 9.15 1.64 3.11
C ASP A 28 8.59 2.93 2.47
N VAL A 29 9.05 3.31 1.28
CA VAL A 29 8.45 4.43 0.52
C VAL A 29 7.02 4.11 0.10
N VAL A 30 6.76 2.92 -0.45
CA VAL A 30 5.39 2.49 -0.82
C VAL A 30 4.49 2.47 0.40
N TRP A 31 5.00 2.02 1.56
CA TRP A 31 4.26 2.06 2.82
C TRP A 31 3.84 3.47 3.22
N ILE A 32 4.76 4.44 3.16
CA ILE A 32 4.47 5.86 3.47
C ILE A 32 3.44 6.41 2.49
N VAL A 33 3.63 6.18 1.19
CA VAL A 33 2.71 6.64 0.15
C VAL A 33 1.31 6.06 0.37
N HIS A 34 1.22 4.77 0.68
CA HIS A 34 -0.06 4.13 0.94
C HIS A 34 -0.75 4.68 2.19
N PHE A 35 0.01 4.94 3.26
CA PHE A 35 -0.52 5.62 4.44
C PHE A 35 -1.09 7.01 4.10
N LEU A 36 -0.37 7.80 3.30
CA LEU A 36 -0.84 9.10 2.85
C LEU A 36 -2.11 9.01 2.00
N VAL A 37 -2.21 8.00 1.13
CA VAL A 37 -3.45 7.72 0.38
C VAL A 37 -4.61 7.46 1.32
N ILE A 38 -4.43 6.64 2.37
CA ILE A 38 -5.49 6.37 3.35
C ILE A 38 -5.92 7.65 4.07
N VAL A 39 -4.97 8.47 4.52
CA VAL A 39 -5.26 9.77 5.15
C VAL A 39 -6.04 10.69 4.21
N LEU A 40 -5.63 10.76 2.94
CA LEU A 40 -6.30 11.57 1.92
C LEU A 40 -7.71 11.03 1.62
N VAL A 41 -7.92 9.72 1.56
CA VAL A 41 -9.24 9.12 1.36
C VAL A 41 -10.18 9.45 2.53
N LEU A 42 -9.67 9.38 3.78
CA LEU A 42 -10.47 9.64 4.99
C LEU A 42 -10.75 11.13 5.23
N PHE A 43 -9.80 12.02 4.94
CA PHE A 43 -9.84 13.42 5.35
C PHE A 43 -9.72 14.44 4.20
N GLY A 44 -9.37 14.01 2.98
CA GLY A 44 -9.13 14.92 1.85
C GLY A 44 -10.35 15.69 1.39
N TRP A 45 -11.56 15.25 1.75
CA TRP A 45 -12.81 15.96 1.49
C TRP A 45 -12.97 17.24 2.33
N LEU A 46 -12.20 17.42 3.41
CA LEU A 46 -12.23 18.61 4.26
C LEU A 46 -11.64 19.87 3.59
N ILE A 47 -10.86 19.69 2.51
CA ILE A 47 -10.14 20.77 1.83
C ILE A 47 -10.71 20.94 0.41
N PRO A 48 -11.61 21.92 0.17
CA PRO A 48 -12.29 22.07 -1.13
C PRO A 48 -11.35 22.31 -2.31
N SER A 49 -10.20 22.96 -2.09
CA SER A 49 -9.22 23.23 -3.14
C SER A 49 -8.54 21.96 -3.67
N MET A 50 -8.57 20.86 -2.91
CA MET A 50 -7.99 19.58 -3.29
C MET A 50 -8.97 18.63 -3.98
N TRP A 51 -10.19 19.06 -4.27
CA TRP A 51 -11.29 18.19 -4.72
C TRP A 51 -10.90 17.27 -5.88
N TYR A 52 -10.26 17.77 -6.94
CA TYR A 52 -9.87 16.93 -8.09
C TYR A 52 -8.86 15.84 -7.72
N TYR A 53 -7.89 16.16 -6.87
CA TYR A 53 -6.90 15.18 -6.38
C TYR A 53 -7.58 14.13 -5.50
N TYR A 54 -8.42 14.59 -4.57
CA TYR A 54 -9.22 13.73 -3.71
C TYR A 54 -10.07 12.74 -4.52
N MET A 55 -10.85 13.24 -5.49
CA MET A 55 -11.72 12.43 -6.33
C MET A 55 -10.93 11.41 -7.17
N SER A 56 -9.78 11.81 -7.72
CA SER A 56 -8.91 10.91 -8.49
C SER A 56 -8.38 9.77 -7.64
N VAL A 57 -7.96 10.05 -6.40
CA VAL A 57 -7.43 9.05 -5.48
C VAL A 57 -8.53 8.13 -4.97
N VAL A 58 -9.70 8.66 -4.59
CA VAL A 58 -10.85 7.83 -4.14
C VAL A 58 -11.34 6.93 -5.26
N ALA A 59 -11.46 7.46 -6.49
CA ALA A 59 -11.82 6.65 -7.65
C ALA A 59 -10.78 5.56 -7.93
N GLY A 60 -9.48 5.89 -7.92
CA GLY A 60 -8.41 4.92 -8.10
C GLY A 60 -8.38 3.84 -7.02
N ALA A 61 -8.64 4.21 -5.77
CA ALA A 61 -8.75 3.27 -4.65
C ALA A 61 -9.95 2.33 -4.84
N LEU A 62 -11.12 2.86 -5.21
CA LEU A 62 -12.31 2.06 -5.47
C LEU A 62 -12.12 1.12 -6.66
N LEU A 63 -11.53 1.59 -7.76
CA LEU A 63 -11.22 0.72 -8.90
C LEU A 63 -10.24 -0.38 -8.52
N SER A 64 -9.21 -0.07 -7.71
CA SER A 64 -8.29 -1.08 -7.20
C SER A 64 -9.03 -2.14 -6.39
N GLU A 65 -9.91 -1.73 -5.48
CA GLU A 65 -10.72 -2.65 -4.69
C GLU A 65 -11.65 -3.51 -5.57
N LEU A 66 -12.28 -2.93 -6.59
CA LEU A 66 -13.18 -3.64 -7.50
C LEU A 66 -12.47 -4.66 -8.40
N PHE A 67 -11.30 -4.31 -8.94
CA PHE A 67 -10.58 -5.17 -9.89
C PHE A 67 -9.64 -6.16 -9.20
N LEU A 68 -9.06 -5.80 -8.06
CA LEU A 68 -8.03 -6.61 -7.38
C LEU A 68 -8.55 -7.21 -6.06
N GLY A 69 -9.65 -6.69 -5.49
CA GLY A 69 -10.12 -7.07 -4.15
C GLY A 69 -9.24 -6.52 -3.03
N HIS A 70 -8.31 -5.62 -3.35
CA HIS A 70 -7.40 -4.96 -2.41
C HIS A 70 -6.79 -3.71 -3.07
N CYS A 71 -6.25 -2.79 -2.26
CA CYS A 71 -5.46 -1.67 -2.76
C CYS A 71 -4.18 -2.16 -3.46
N PHE A 72 -3.95 -1.71 -4.70
CA PHE A 72 -2.76 -2.04 -5.51
C PHE A 72 -1.44 -1.78 -4.76
N LEU A 73 -1.38 -0.67 -4.00
CA LEU A 73 -0.21 -0.30 -3.20
C LEU A 73 0.13 -1.35 -2.13
N SER A 74 -0.88 -1.97 -1.50
CA SER A 74 -0.66 -3.07 -0.54
C SER A 74 0.11 -4.21 -1.21
N LYS A 75 -0.40 -4.69 -2.35
CA LYS A 75 0.21 -5.82 -3.06
C LYS A 75 1.64 -5.49 -3.47
N TRP A 76 1.87 -4.28 -3.98
CA TRP A 76 3.20 -3.85 -4.38
C TRP A 76 4.19 -3.81 -3.21
N GLU A 77 3.76 -3.26 -2.07
CA GLU A 77 4.55 -3.25 -0.84
C GLU A 77 4.91 -4.68 -0.39
N PHE A 78 3.91 -5.56 -0.29
CA PHE A 78 4.12 -6.93 0.17
C PHE A 78 4.98 -7.75 -0.79
N ASP A 79 4.83 -7.56 -2.10
CA ASP A 79 5.67 -8.23 -3.09
C ASP A 79 7.14 -7.80 -2.95
N MET A 80 7.41 -6.52 -2.63
CA MET A 80 8.77 -6.07 -2.31
C MET A 80 9.29 -6.67 -1.00
N ARG A 81 8.47 -6.73 0.06
CA ARG A 81 8.88 -7.31 1.34
C ARG A 81 9.11 -8.83 1.26
N LYS A 82 8.31 -9.55 0.46
CA LYS A 82 8.49 -10.99 0.20
C LYS A 82 9.78 -11.33 -0.54
N LYS A 83 10.27 -10.43 -1.42
CA LYS A 83 11.59 -10.60 -2.07
C LYS A 83 12.76 -10.54 -1.09
N ILE A 84 12.60 -9.81 0.01
CA ILE A 84 13.62 -9.66 1.06
C ILE A 84 13.49 -10.78 2.09
N ASN A 85 12.25 -11.10 2.49
CA ASN A 85 11.93 -12.15 3.44
C ASN A 85 10.82 -13.07 2.87
N PRO A 86 11.19 -14.23 2.29
CA PRO A 86 10.22 -15.17 1.71
C PRO A 86 9.29 -15.81 2.75
N GLN A 87 9.67 -15.78 4.03
CA GLN A 87 8.87 -16.34 5.13
C GLN A 87 7.74 -15.41 5.57
N LEU A 88 7.55 -14.26 4.91
CA LEU A 88 6.42 -13.37 5.19
C LEU A 88 5.11 -14.00 4.68
N ASP A 89 4.37 -14.61 5.59
CA ASP A 89 3.06 -15.21 5.32
C ASP A 89 1.92 -14.29 5.77
N TYR A 90 1.57 -13.32 4.92
CA TYR A 90 0.39 -12.46 5.14
C TYR A 90 -0.35 -12.20 3.81
N ASP A 91 -1.68 -12.23 3.89
CA ASP A 91 -2.62 -11.96 2.80
C ASP A 91 -2.83 -10.45 2.62
N TYR A 92 -2.10 -9.86 1.66
CA TYR A 92 -2.27 -8.61 0.89
C TYR A 92 -3.10 -7.40 1.44
N SER A 93 -3.49 -7.37 2.71
CA SER A 93 -4.34 -6.37 3.34
C SER A 93 -3.49 -5.53 4.28
N TYR A 94 -3.17 -4.32 3.85
CA TYR A 94 -2.37 -3.36 4.60
C TYR A 94 -2.94 -3.12 6.01
N ALA A 95 -4.23 -2.83 6.11
CA ALA A 95 -4.89 -2.56 7.38
C ALA A 95 -4.85 -3.78 8.31
N SER A 96 -5.16 -4.98 7.82
CA SER A 96 -5.11 -6.20 8.64
C SER A 96 -3.70 -6.45 9.20
N TYR A 97 -2.68 -6.38 8.34
CA TYR A 97 -1.30 -6.65 8.73
C TYR A 97 -0.77 -5.63 9.75
N TYR A 98 -0.96 -4.34 9.48
CA TYR A 98 -0.45 -3.31 10.39
C TYR A 98 -1.25 -3.24 11.69
N THR A 99 -2.57 -3.48 11.66
CA THR A 99 -3.35 -3.60 12.90
C THR A 99 -2.84 -4.77 13.74
N TYR A 100 -2.64 -5.95 13.15
CA TYR A 100 -2.07 -7.08 13.88
C TYR A 100 -0.67 -6.78 14.43
N LYS A 101 0.21 -6.20 13.61
CA LYS A 101 1.58 -5.84 14.01
C LYS A 101 1.65 -4.89 15.20
N PHE A 102 0.72 -3.94 15.32
CA PHE A 102 0.73 -2.94 16.40
C PHE A 102 -0.12 -3.32 17.62
N THR A 103 -1.21 -4.06 17.41
CA THR A 103 -2.20 -4.32 18.48
C THR A 103 -2.29 -5.79 18.89
N HIS A 104 -1.66 -6.70 18.14
CA HIS A 104 -1.82 -8.15 18.25
C HIS A 104 -3.27 -8.63 18.08
N GLN A 105 -4.15 -7.78 17.54
CA GLN A 105 -5.55 -8.09 17.25
C GLN A 105 -5.74 -8.24 15.74
N HIS A 106 -6.58 -9.19 15.33
CA HIS A 106 -6.89 -9.43 13.92
C HIS A 106 -8.19 -8.74 13.52
N LEU A 107 -8.13 -7.88 12.49
CA LEU A 107 -9.32 -7.41 11.80
C LEU A 107 -9.57 -8.32 10.60
N SER A 108 -10.82 -8.78 10.44
CA SER A 108 -11.13 -9.67 9.33
C SER A 108 -10.95 -8.92 8.00
N PRO A 109 -10.26 -9.53 7.00
CA PRO A 109 -10.09 -8.91 5.69
C PRO A 109 -11.43 -8.58 5.01
N ARG A 110 -12.48 -9.41 5.23
CA ARG A 110 -13.83 -9.17 4.72
C ARG A 110 -14.47 -7.91 5.31
N PHE A 111 -14.28 -7.67 6.60
CA PHE A 111 -14.76 -6.45 7.25
C PHE A 111 -14.04 -5.23 6.68
N LEU A 112 -12.71 -5.26 6.59
CA LEU A 112 -11.92 -4.16 6.07
C LEU A 112 -12.25 -3.83 4.60
N GLY A 113 -12.34 -4.86 3.74
CA GLY A 113 -12.72 -4.67 2.34
C GLY A 113 -14.15 -4.13 2.20
N GLY A 114 -15.11 -4.70 2.95
CA GLY A 114 -16.50 -4.24 2.94
C GLY A 114 -16.65 -2.79 3.40
N THR A 115 -16.07 -2.43 4.54
CA THR A 115 -16.10 -1.05 5.05
C THR A 115 -15.37 -0.09 4.12
N GLY A 116 -14.21 -0.49 3.58
CA GLY A 116 -13.46 0.32 2.62
C GLY A 116 -14.24 0.59 1.32
N MET A 117 -14.89 -0.43 0.77
CA MET A 117 -15.72 -0.30 -0.43
C MET A 117 -16.95 0.58 -0.20
N VAL A 118 -17.67 0.38 0.91
CA VAL A 118 -18.83 1.22 1.26
C VAL A 118 -18.41 2.67 1.47
N PHE A 119 -17.34 2.91 2.23
CA PHE A 119 -16.84 4.26 2.49
C PHE A 119 -16.45 4.97 1.19
N THR A 120 -15.58 4.36 0.38
CA THR A 120 -15.11 4.96 -0.88
C THR A 120 -16.24 5.20 -1.88
N THR A 121 -17.21 4.28 -1.97
CA THR A 121 -18.40 4.46 -2.82
C THR A 121 -19.26 5.63 -2.37
N LEU A 122 -19.60 5.70 -1.07
CA LEU A 122 -20.41 6.79 -0.52
C LEU A 122 -19.67 8.13 -0.65
N SER A 123 -18.39 8.18 -0.31
CA SER A 123 -17.55 9.36 -0.47
C SER A 123 -17.59 9.89 -1.91
N LEU A 124 -17.46 9.02 -2.91
CA LEU A 124 -17.47 9.40 -4.31
C LEU A 124 -18.86 9.92 -4.74
N VAL A 125 -19.93 9.18 -4.43
CA VAL A 125 -21.30 9.57 -4.79
C VAL A 125 -21.70 10.90 -4.15
N ILE A 126 -21.46 11.06 -2.85
CA ILE A 126 -21.79 12.27 -2.10
C ILE A 126 -21.03 13.47 -2.65
N ASN A 127 -19.72 13.35 -2.87
CA ASN A 127 -18.90 14.47 -3.35
C ASN A 127 -19.26 14.88 -4.79
N VAL A 128 -19.63 13.94 -5.66
CA VAL A 128 -20.11 14.25 -7.01
C VAL A 128 -21.47 14.95 -6.93
N TYR A 129 -22.40 14.43 -6.13
CA TYR A 129 -23.73 15.02 -5.95
C TYR A 129 -23.63 16.48 -5.49
N PHE A 130 -22.86 16.75 -4.42
CA PHE A 130 -22.67 18.11 -3.90
C PHE A 130 -21.90 19.05 -4.81
N LYS A 131 -21.17 18.55 -5.81
CA LYS A 131 -20.39 19.40 -6.72
C LYS A 131 -21.18 19.83 -7.95
N PHE A 132 -22.11 19.00 -8.41
CA PHE A 132 -22.78 19.18 -9.69
C PHE A 132 -24.29 19.45 -9.58
N ILE A 133 -24.94 19.01 -8.49
CA ILE A 133 -26.39 19.16 -8.31
C ILE A 133 -26.72 20.28 -7.33
N PHE A 134 -25.88 20.50 -6.33
CA PHE A 134 -25.99 21.60 -5.38
C PHE A 134 -24.87 22.61 -5.63
#